data_AF-A0AA39RIL2-F1
#
_entry.id   AF-A0AA39RIL2-F1
#
_cell.length_a   1.000
_cell.length_b   1.000
_cell.length_c   1.000
_cell.angle_alpha   90.00
_cell.angle_beta   90.00
_cell.angle_gamma   90.00
#
_symmetry.space_group_name_H-M   'P 1'
#
loop_
_entity.id
_entity.type
_entity.pdbx_description
1 polymer ?
#
loop_
_entity_poly.entity_id
_entity_poly.type
_entity_poly.pdbx_seq_one_letter_code
_entity_poly.pdbx_strand_id
1 'polypeptide(L)'
;MEGSITSSSSSSNSVKKTRFKKICVFCGSKAGCKPSFSEAALQLGKQLISGETIGELKTVADMHQRKSEMAKQADAFIALPGGYGTMEELLEVITWSQLGIHEKPVGLLNVDGYYNSLLALFDKGVEEGFIDDSARNILVMADNAEELINKMEEYAPVHDKVAPKQSWEVDQLLENATSGEP
;
A
#
# COMPACT_ATOMS: atom_id res chain seq x y z
N MET A 1 -54.52 -23.06 -9.93
CA MET A 1 -53.86 -21.75 -9.72
C MET A 1 -52.78 -21.97 -8.67
N GLU A 2 -51.61 -22.40 -9.12
CA GLU A 2 -50.45 -22.64 -8.25
C GLU A 2 -49.65 -21.34 -8.13
N GLY A 3 -49.41 -20.91 -6.90
CA GLY A 3 -48.55 -19.76 -6.58
C GLY A 3 -47.13 -20.24 -6.29
N SER A 4 -46.18 -19.80 -7.09
CA SER A 4 -44.75 -20.03 -6.87
C SER A 4 -44.21 -19.05 -5.84
N ILE A 5 -43.70 -19.58 -4.72
CA ILE A 5 -42.88 -18.85 -3.75
C ILE A 5 -41.44 -18.92 -4.26
N THR A 6 -40.91 -17.80 -4.75
CA THR A 6 -39.48 -17.64 -5.02
C THR A 6 -38.77 -17.26 -3.72
N SER A 7 -37.99 -18.18 -3.15
CA SER A 7 -37.08 -17.90 -2.05
C SER A 7 -35.86 -17.15 -2.59
N SER A 8 -35.79 -15.84 -2.36
CA SER A 8 -34.56 -15.06 -2.51
C SER A 8 -33.61 -15.42 -1.37
N SER A 9 -32.53 -16.13 -1.70
CA SER A 9 -31.41 -16.38 -0.82
C SER A 9 -30.67 -15.05 -0.57
N SER A 10 -30.92 -14.46 0.59
CA SER A 10 -30.15 -13.35 1.13
C SER A 10 -28.72 -13.83 1.41
N SER A 11 -27.78 -13.52 0.52
CA SER A 11 -26.36 -13.69 0.79
C SER A 11 -25.98 -12.75 1.93
N SER A 12 -25.89 -13.29 3.14
CA SER A 12 -25.37 -12.59 4.31
C SER A 12 -23.90 -12.27 4.05
N ASN A 13 -23.60 -11.01 3.71
CA ASN A 13 -22.23 -10.53 3.60
C ASN A 13 -21.63 -10.41 5.01
N SER A 14 -21.07 -11.52 5.51
CA SER A 14 -20.22 -11.46 6.69
C SER A 14 -18.96 -10.71 6.30
N VAL A 15 -18.80 -9.47 6.79
CA VAL A 15 -17.56 -8.70 6.62
C VAL A 15 -16.41 -9.56 7.15
N LYS A 16 -15.55 -10.06 6.27
CA LYS A 16 -14.35 -10.81 6.67
C LYS A 16 -13.45 -9.85 7.44
N LYS A 17 -13.06 -10.24 8.65
CA LYS A 17 -12.10 -9.47 9.44
C LYS A 17 -10.71 -9.59 8.81
N THR A 18 -10.09 -8.47 8.47
CA THR A 18 -8.73 -8.42 7.91
C THR A 18 -7.68 -8.98 8.89
N ARG A 19 -6.61 -9.59 8.36
CA ARG A 19 -5.44 -10.05 9.15
C ARG A 19 -4.50 -8.91 9.53
N PHE A 20 -4.60 -7.75 8.86
CA PHE A 20 -3.74 -6.60 9.11
C PHE A 20 -4.17 -5.91 10.40
N LYS A 21 -3.23 -5.72 11.34
CA LYS A 21 -3.47 -5.01 12.60
C LYS A 21 -3.08 -3.56 12.51
N LYS A 22 -2.01 -3.26 11.75
CA LYS A 22 -1.52 -1.91 11.50
C LYS A 22 -1.32 -1.72 10.01
N ILE A 23 -2.03 -0.77 9.40
CA ILE A 23 -1.80 -0.39 8.00
C ILE A 23 -1.26 1.03 7.97
N CYS A 24 -0.15 1.22 7.26
CA CYS A 24 0.36 2.54 6.94
C CYS A 24 -0.39 3.06 5.71
N VAL A 25 -1.06 4.21 5.84
CA VAL A 25 -1.79 4.84 4.74
C VAL A 25 -1.06 6.11 4.32
N PHE A 26 -0.65 6.17 3.06
CA PHE A 26 -0.13 7.36 2.41
C PHE A 26 -1.27 8.07 1.68
N CYS A 27 -1.51 9.34 1.98
CA CYS A 27 -2.59 10.11 1.37
C CYS A 27 -2.22 11.57 1.19
N GLY A 28 -2.84 12.23 0.21
CA GLY A 28 -2.65 13.67 0.01
C GLY A 28 -3.12 14.50 1.21
N SER A 29 -2.39 15.56 1.55
CA SER A 29 -2.83 16.56 2.53
C SER A 29 -4.04 17.38 2.08
N LYS A 30 -4.39 17.30 0.80
CA LYS A 30 -5.58 17.93 0.19
C LYS A 30 -6.56 16.84 -0.23
N ALA A 31 -7.86 17.10 -0.05
CA ALA A 31 -8.92 16.17 -0.43
C ALA A 31 -9.06 15.94 -1.95
N GLY A 32 -8.43 16.79 -2.78
CA GLY A 32 -8.59 16.78 -4.24
C GLY A 32 -9.85 17.50 -4.71
N CYS A 33 -10.10 17.50 -6.03
CA CYS A 33 -11.21 18.23 -6.66
C CYS A 33 -12.46 17.39 -6.92
N LYS A 34 -12.37 16.06 -6.78
CA LYS A 34 -13.49 15.14 -6.97
C LYS A 34 -13.97 14.59 -5.62
N PRO A 35 -15.29 14.51 -5.36
CA PRO A 35 -15.83 13.93 -4.12
C PRO A 35 -15.39 12.47 -3.91
N SER A 36 -15.24 11.72 -5.00
CA SER A 36 -14.82 10.32 -5.03
C SER A 36 -13.52 10.06 -4.24
N PHE A 37 -12.57 10.99 -4.24
CA PHE A 37 -11.33 10.84 -3.48
C PHE A 37 -11.55 10.83 -1.96
N SER A 38 -12.36 11.78 -1.46
CA SER A 38 -12.73 11.82 -0.05
C SER A 38 -13.62 10.64 0.36
N GLU A 39 -14.54 10.22 -0.52
CA GLU A 39 -15.40 9.05 -0.30
C GLU A 39 -14.59 7.76 -0.21
N ALA A 40 -13.60 7.59 -1.09
CA ALA A 40 -12.70 6.46 -1.06
C ALA A 40 -11.88 6.40 0.23
N ALA A 41 -11.38 7.54 0.73
CA ALA A 41 -10.69 7.62 2.01
C ALA A 41 -11.62 7.20 3.18
N LEU A 42 -12.87 7.65 3.17
CA LEU A 42 -13.87 7.26 4.17
C LEU A 42 -14.23 5.77 4.09
N GLN A 43 -14.40 5.23 2.87
CA GLN A 43 -14.68 3.81 2.66
C GLN A 43 -13.51 2.95 3.13
N LEU A 44 -12.27 3.34 2.81
CA LEU A 44 -11.08 2.67 3.31
C LEU A 44 -11.06 2.68 4.85
N GLY A 45 -11.27 3.83 5.48
CA GLY A 45 -11.35 3.94 6.94
C GLY A 45 -12.38 2.96 7.54
N LYS A 46 -13.55 2.80 6.91
CA LYS A 46 -14.58 1.83 7.35
C LYS A 46 -14.12 0.37 7.23
N GLN A 47 -13.32 0.03 6.22
CA GLN A 47 -12.77 -1.32 6.06
C GLN A 47 -11.69 -1.62 7.11
N LEU A 48 -10.92 -0.60 7.51
CA LEU A 48 -9.80 -0.76 8.44
C LEU A 48 -10.23 -0.76 9.92
N ILE A 49 -11.29 -0.03 10.26
CA ILE A 49 -11.72 0.16 11.65
C ILE A 49 -12.76 -0.91 12.02
N SER A 50 -12.33 -1.91 12.78
CA SER A 50 -13.21 -2.93 13.38
C SER A 50 -13.30 -2.85 14.91
N GLY A 51 -12.68 -1.85 15.54
CA GLY A 51 -12.60 -1.66 16.99
C GLY A 51 -12.13 -0.26 17.40
N GLU A 52 -11.68 -0.10 18.64
CA GLU A 52 -11.15 1.19 19.13
C GLU A 52 -9.86 1.59 18.40
N THR A 53 -9.84 2.80 17.87
CA THR A 53 -8.64 3.39 17.27
C THR A 53 -7.75 3.97 18.36
N ILE A 54 -6.51 3.48 18.46
CA ILE A 54 -5.50 4.04 19.35
C ILE A 54 -4.76 5.16 18.60
N GLY A 55 -4.89 6.40 19.08
CA GLY A 55 -4.11 7.53 18.59
C GLY A 55 -2.81 7.65 19.37
N GLU A 56 -1.71 7.11 18.85
CA GLU A 56 -0.37 7.30 19.39
C GLU A 56 0.41 8.29 18.51
N LEU A 57 0.96 9.34 19.11
CA LEU A 57 1.84 10.29 18.42
C LEU A 57 3.29 10.02 18.85
N LYS A 58 4.14 9.65 17.88
CA LYS A 58 5.57 9.45 18.09
C LYS A 58 6.38 10.56 17.39
N THR A 59 7.18 11.29 18.14
CA THR A 59 8.16 12.24 17.60
C THR A 59 9.43 11.49 17.19
N VAL A 60 9.98 11.85 16.03
CA VAL A 60 11.22 11.28 15.46
C VAL A 60 12.14 12.41 15.04
N ALA A 61 13.44 12.12 14.92
CA ALA A 61 14.47 13.13 14.66
C ALA A 61 14.38 13.70 13.24
N ASP A 62 14.07 12.84 12.27
CA ASP A 62 14.04 13.21 10.85
C ASP A 62 13.04 12.35 10.04
N MET A 63 12.95 12.66 8.74
CA MET A 63 12.04 11.98 7.82
C MET A 63 12.44 10.54 7.51
N HIS A 64 13.72 10.20 7.50
CA HIS A 64 14.17 8.83 7.26
C HIS A 64 13.77 7.93 8.42
N GLN A 65 13.99 8.40 9.66
CA GLN A 65 13.55 7.70 10.85
C GLN A 65 12.02 7.55 10.87
N ARG A 66 11.28 8.58 10.47
CA ARG A 66 9.81 8.51 10.33
C ARG A 66 9.40 7.37 9.40
N LYS A 67 9.96 7.32 8.19
CA LYS A 67 9.62 6.32 7.17
C LYS A 67 9.99 4.91 7.61
N SER A 68 11.20 4.74 8.17
CA SER A 68 11.67 3.47 8.73
C SER A 68 10.77 2.96 9.85
N GLU A 69 10.37 3.82 10.79
CA GLU A 69 9.48 3.43 11.89
C GLU A 69 8.08 3.06 11.41
N MET A 70 7.49 3.88 10.51
CA MET A 70 6.19 3.60 9.90
C MET A 70 6.21 2.25 9.19
N ALA A 71 7.27 1.97 8.44
CA ALA A 71 7.43 0.70 7.75
C ALA A 71 7.66 -0.47 8.70
N LYS A 72 8.43 -0.31 9.79
CA LYS A 72 8.66 -1.36 10.79
C LYS A 72 7.34 -1.80 11.45
N GLN A 73 6.50 -0.84 11.82
CA GLN A 73 5.26 -1.10 12.55
C GLN A 73 4.08 -1.57 11.68
N ALA A 74 4.08 -1.24 10.39
CA ALA A 74 2.99 -1.61 9.50
C ALA A 74 3.01 -3.11 9.15
N ASP A 75 1.85 -3.73 9.00
CA ASP A 75 1.68 -5.05 8.40
C ASP A 75 1.49 -4.95 6.89
N ALA A 76 1.05 -3.78 6.41
CA ALA A 76 0.74 -3.48 5.01
C ALA A 76 0.80 -1.97 4.74
N PHE A 77 0.92 -1.60 3.46
CA PHE A 77 0.91 -0.21 3.00
C PHE A 77 -0.25 0.03 2.03
N ILE A 78 -0.88 1.19 2.09
CA ILE A 78 -1.89 1.62 1.10
C ILE A 78 -1.64 3.07 0.69
N ALA A 79 -1.61 3.34 -0.60
CA ALA A 79 -1.63 4.69 -1.15
C ALA A 79 -3.03 5.07 -1.66
N LEU A 80 -3.54 6.20 -1.18
CA LEU A 80 -4.72 6.91 -1.69
C LEU A 80 -4.29 8.03 -2.65
N PRO A 81 -5.20 8.56 -3.50
CA PRO A 81 -4.90 9.73 -4.33
C PRO A 81 -4.19 10.86 -3.56
N GLY A 82 -3.05 11.30 -4.09
CA GLY A 82 -2.16 12.23 -3.43
C GLY A 82 -1.09 12.77 -4.37
N GLY A 83 -0.40 13.83 -3.91
CA GLY A 83 0.65 14.50 -4.69
C GLY A 83 2.00 13.78 -4.63
N TYR A 84 3.07 14.52 -4.94
CA TYR A 84 4.43 13.97 -4.99
C TYR A 84 4.89 13.29 -3.70
N GLY A 85 4.49 13.80 -2.51
CA GLY A 85 4.85 13.15 -1.24
C GLY A 85 4.29 11.72 -1.14
N THR A 86 3.02 11.53 -1.47
CA THR A 86 2.39 10.20 -1.49
C THR A 86 3.02 9.28 -2.53
N MET A 87 3.42 9.83 -3.68
CA MET A 87 4.12 9.05 -4.72
C MET A 87 5.54 8.64 -4.30
N GLU A 88 6.27 9.53 -3.63
CA GLU A 88 7.60 9.22 -3.08
C GLU A 88 7.52 8.13 -2.01
N GLU A 89 6.58 8.25 -1.07
CA GLU A 89 6.34 7.24 -0.04
C GLU A 89 5.96 5.88 -0.64
N LEU A 90 5.11 5.88 -1.68
CA LEU A 90 4.71 4.67 -2.40
C LEU A 90 5.90 4.01 -3.12
N LEU A 91 6.67 4.78 -3.88
CA LEU A 91 7.82 4.29 -4.63
C LEU A 91 8.92 3.76 -3.69
N GLU A 92 9.11 4.38 -2.53
CA GLU A 92 10.06 3.90 -1.52
C GLU A 92 9.70 2.50 -1.03
N VAL A 93 8.44 2.26 -0.63
CA VAL A 93 8.02 0.93 -0.15
C VAL A 93 7.99 -0.12 -1.26
N ILE A 94 7.71 0.27 -2.51
CA ILE A 94 7.86 -0.64 -3.67
C ILE A 94 9.33 -1.04 -3.81
N THR A 95 10.24 -0.06 -3.76
CA THR A 95 11.69 -0.30 -3.90
C THR A 95 12.22 -1.18 -2.77
N TRP A 96 11.80 -0.96 -1.53
CA TRP A 96 12.19 -1.81 -0.40
C TRP A 96 11.67 -3.24 -0.53
N SER A 97 10.46 -3.42 -1.06
CA SER A 97 9.96 -4.75 -1.38
C SER A 97 10.77 -5.41 -2.49
N GLN A 98 11.13 -4.66 -3.55
CA GLN A 98 11.94 -5.16 -4.66
C GLN A 98 13.34 -5.60 -4.19
N LEU A 99 13.93 -4.85 -3.25
CA LEU A 99 15.21 -5.18 -2.63
C LEU A 99 15.09 -6.31 -1.58
N GLY A 100 13.90 -6.84 -1.31
CA GLY A 100 13.69 -7.89 -0.31
C GLY A 100 13.81 -7.44 1.15
N ILE A 101 13.78 -6.12 1.41
CA ILE A 101 13.82 -5.54 2.76
C ILE A 101 12.53 -5.85 3.53
N HIS A 102 11.41 -5.97 2.83
CA HIS A 102 10.16 -6.47 3.39
C HIS A 102 9.34 -7.27 2.38
N GLU A 103 8.41 -8.08 2.89
CA GLU A 103 7.47 -8.90 2.10
C GLU A 103 6.01 -8.43 2.30
N LYS A 104 5.80 -7.26 2.90
CA LYS A 104 4.49 -6.68 3.22
C LYS A 104 3.75 -6.24 1.94
N PRO A 105 2.42 -6.46 1.84
CA PRO A 105 1.65 -6.05 0.66
C PRO A 105 1.61 -4.53 0.53
N VAL A 106 1.75 -4.05 -0.71
CA VAL A 106 1.67 -2.63 -1.08
C VAL A 106 0.44 -2.43 -1.95
N GLY A 107 -0.57 -1.75 -1.41
CA GLY A 107 -1.84 -1.47 -2.07
C GLY A 107 -1.88 -0.07 -2.71
N LEU A 108 -2.52 0.04 -3.86
CA LEU A 108 -2.84 1.32 -4.52
C LEU A 108 -4.33 1.40 -4.82
N LEU A 109 -5.01 2.38 -4.23
CA LEU A 109 -6.43 2.62 -4.50
C LEU A 109 -6.58 3.60 -5.67
N ASN A 110 -6.91 3.08 -6.86
CA ASN A 110 -6.92 3.83 -8.11
C ASN A 110 -8.27 4.50 -8.41
N VAL A 111 -8.70 5.37 -7.51
CA VAL A 111 -10.01 6.05 -7.58
C VAL A 111 -10.12 6.89 -8.85
N ASP A 112 -11.19 6.70 -9.63
CA ASP A 112 -11.46 7.40 -10.90
C ASP A 112 -10.27 7.39 -11.89
N GLY A 113 -9.43 6.35 -11.83
CA GLY A 113 -8.24 6.25 -12.69
C GLY A 113 -7.15 7.28 -12.39
N TYR A 114 -7.10 7.84 -11.17
CA TYR A 114 -6.14 8.87 -10.77
C TYR A 114 -4.68 8.49 -11.09
N TYR A 115 -4.33 7.20 -10.91
CA TYR A 115 -2.98 6.68 -11.12
C TYR A 115 -2.76 6.04 -12.50
N ASN A 116 -3.73 6.08 -13.42
CA ASN A 116 -3.60 5.41 -14.73
C ASN A 116 -2.32 5.79 -15.48
N SER A 117 -1.96 7.08 -15.51
CA SER A 117 -0.74 7.54 -16.18
C SER A 117 0.54 7.04 -15.49
N LEU A 118 0.52 6.93 -14.16
CA LEU A 118 1.65 6.40 -13.39
C LEU A 118 1.82 4.89 -13.64
N LEU A 119 0.71 4.16 -13.69
CA LEU A 119 0.71 2.73 -13.97
C LEU A 119 1.17 2.44 -15.40
N ALA A 120 0.74 3.24 -16.37
CA ALA A 120 1.24 3.16 -17.74
C ALA A 120 2.76 3.40 -17.82
N LEU A 121 3.31 4.28 -16.97
CA LEU A 121 4.76 4.47 -16.87
C LEU A 121 5.46 3.23 -16.32
N PHE A 122 4.89 2.56 -15.30
CA PHE A 122 5.45 1.30 -14.78
C PHE A 122 5.38 0.20 -15.83
N ASP A 123 4.27 0.09 -16.55
CA ASP A 123 4.09 -0.89 -17.62
C ASP A 123 5.10 -0.64 -18.77
N LYS A 124 5.38 0.63 -19.09
CA LYS A 124 6.45 0.98 -20.04
C LYS A 124 7.84 0.62 -19.50
N GLY A 125 8.08 0.80 -18.21
CA GLY A 125 9.32 0.37 -17.55
C GLY A 125 9.54 -1.14 -17.65
N VAL A 126 8.46 -1.93 -17.58
CA VAL A 126 8.50 -3.38 -17.83
C VAL A 126 8.80 -3.67 -19.29
N GLU A 127 8.08 -3.05 -20.23
CA GLU A 127 8.27 -3.24 -21.68
C GLU A 127 9.72 -2.95 -22.11
N GLU A 128 10.33 -1.89 -21.56
CA GLU A 128 11.70 -1.47 -21.86
C GLU A 128 12.77 -2.20 -21.02
N GLY A 129 12.38 -3.10 -20.11
CA GLY A 129 13.29 -3.91 -19.30
C GLY A 129 13.97 -3.18 -18.12
N PHE A 130 13.41 -2.06 -17.68
CA PHE A 130 13.84 -1.37 -16.46
C PHE A 130 13.19 -1.92 -15.18
N ILE A 131 12.03 -2.57 -15.31
CA ILE A 131 11.28 -3.18 -14.21
C ILE A 131 11.03 -4.65 -14.55
N ASP A 132 11.43 -5.57 -13.67
CA ASP A 132 11.09 -6.97 -13.84
C ASP A 132 9.59 -7.22 -13.64
N ASP A 133 9.00 -8.16 -14.37
CA ASP A 133 7.60 -8.58 -14.19
C ASP A 133 7.27 -8.95 -12.73
N SER A 134 8.23 -9.56 -12.03
CA SER A 134 8.08 -9.93 -10.62
C SER A 134 8.01 -8.70 -9.70
N ALA A 135 8.78 -7.64 -10.01
CA ALA A 135 8.72 -6.37 -9.29
C ALA A 135 7.42 -5.61 -9.59
N ARG A 136 6.88 -5.74 -10.82
CA ARG A 136 5.58 -5.15 -11.18
C ARG A 136 4.41 -5.70 -10.37
N ASN A 137 4.53 -6.95 -9.91
CA ASN A 137 3.53 -7.64 -9.07
C ASN A 137 3.59 -7.29 -7.58
N ILE A 138 4.58 -6.49 -7.14
CA ILE A 138 4.65 -5.94 -5.77
C ILE A 138 3.42 -5.07 -5.47
N LEU A 139 2.96 -4.33 -6.49
CA LEU A 139 1.89 -3.35 -6.36
C LEU A 139 0.51 -3.98 -6.62
N VAL A 140 -0.27 -4.15 -5.55
CA VAL A 140 -1.66 -4.63 -5.61
C VAL A 140 -2.59 -3.45 -5.84
N MET A 141 -3.49 -3.54 -6.81
CA MET A 141 -4.35 -2.42 -7.21
C MET A 141 -5.82 -2.80 -7.27
N ALA A 142 -6.67 -1.84 -6.91
CA ALA A 142 -8.12 -1.90 -7.12
C ALA A 142 -8.72 -0.49 -7.14
N ASP A 143 -9.96 -0.39 -7.64
CA ASP A 143 -10.66 0.89 -7.76
C ASP A 143 -11.52 1.21 -6.53
N ASN A 144 -11.73 0.23 -5.64
CA ASN A 144 -12.49 0.39 -4.39
C ASN A 144 -11.80 -0.33 -3.22
N ALA A 145 -12.10 0.13 -2.00
CA ALA A 145 -11.41 -0.30 -0.79
C ALA A 145 -11.64 -1.78 -0.44
N GLU A 146 -12.85 -2.29 -0.64
CA GLU A 146 -13.18 -3.68 -0.32
C GLU A 146 -12.38 -4.65 -1.19
N GLU A 147 -12.36 -4.41 -2.49
CA GLU A 147 -11.57 -5.20 -3.44
C GLU A 147 -10.07 -5.11 -3.14
N LEU A 148 -9.57 -3.91 -2.82
CA LEU A 148 -8.15 -3.72 -2.50
C LEU A 148 -7.74 -4.58 -1.30
N ILE A 149 -8.50 -4.52 -0.20
CA ILE A 149 -8.22 -5.29 1.00
C ILE A 149 -8.27 -6.78 0.71
N ASN A 150 -9.29 -7.26 -0.01
CA ASN A 150 -9.38 -8.68 -0.37
C ASN A 150 -8.17 -9.16 -1.19
N LYS A 151 -7.74 -8.39 -2.20
CA LYS A 151 -6.55 -8.73 -2.99
C LYS A 151 -5.27 -8.71 -2.15
N MET A 152 -5.14 -7.77 -1.21
CA MET A 152 -3.98 -7.70 -0.32
C MET A 152 -3.94 -8.85 0.70
N GLU A 153 -5.11 -9.35 1.14
CA GLU A 153 -5.19 -10.55 1.99
C GLU A 153 -4.66 -11.79 1.28
N GLU A 154 -4.94 -11.91 -0.02
CA GLU A 154 -4.50 -13.00 -0.90
C GLU A 154 -3.05 -12.84 -1.40
N TYR A 155 -2.42 -11.69 -1.16
CA TYR A 155 -1.07 -11.40 -1.63
C TYR A 155 -0.04 -12.37 -1.06
N ALA A 156 0.66 -13.05 -1.97
CA ALA A 156 1.86 -13.81 -1.69
C ALA A 156 3.04 -13.17 -2.45
N PRO A 157 4.18 -12.90 -1.80
CA PRO A 157 5.34 -12.31 -2.47
C PRO A 157 5.89 -13.26 -3.56
N VAL A 158 6.02 -12.79 -4.80
CA VAL A 158 6.50 -13.59 -5.95
C VAL A 158 7.82 -13.07 -6.53
N HIS A 159 8.63 -12.33 -5.77
CA HIS A 159 9.88 -11.75 -6.28
C HIS A 159 11.09 -12.67 -6.02
N ASP A 160 11.93 -12.84 -7.06
CA ASP A 160 13.24 -13.48 -6.92
C ASP A 160 14.14 -12.57 -6.07
N LYS A 161 14.59 -13.10 -4.94
CA LYS A 161 15.29 -12.34 -3.89
C LYS A 161 16.66 -11.88 -4.39
N VAL A 162 16.85 -10.57 -4.51
CA VAL A 162 18.16 -9.99 -4.89
C VAL A 162 19.05 -9.73 -3.66
N ALA A 163 18.48 -9.54 -2.45
CA ALA A 163 19.25 -9.27 -1.23
C ALA A 163 19.04 -10.32 -0.10
N PRO A 164 20.07 -10.62 0.72
CA PRO A 164 19.96 -11.54 1.86
C PRO A 164 19.06 -10.98 2.99
N LYS A 165 18.39 -11.88 3.73
CA LYS A 165 17.41 -11.61 4.81
C LYS A 165 17.93 -10.85 6.06
N GLN A 166 19.07 -10.18 5.99
CA GLN A 166 19.62 -9.40 7.10
C GLN A 166 20.20 -8.08 6.58
N SER A 167 19.38 -7.03 6.56
CA SER A 167 19.89 -5.67 6.71
C SER A 167 18.75 -4.77 7.17
N TRP A 168 18.45 -4.84 8.47
CA TRP A 168 17.68 -3.80 9.15
C TRP A 168 18.60 -2.75 9.79
N GLU A 169 19.89 -2.78 9.48
CA GLU A 169 20.87 -1.73 9.85
C GLU A 169 20.96 -0.69 8.73
N VAL A 170 19.84 -0.05 8.44
CA VAL A 170 19.78 1.07 7.47
C VAL A 170 20.56 2.29 7.98
N ASP A 171 20.86 2.33 9.29
CA ASP A 171 21.60 3.42 9.92
C ASP A 171 23.11 3.40 9.54
N GLN A 172 23.73 2.24 9.28
CA GLN A 172 25.17 2.15 8.98
C GLN A 172 25.56 2.50 7.54
N LEU A 173 24.63 2.41 6.58
CA LEU A 173 24.93 2.68 5.16
C LEU A 173 24.87 4.18 4.81
N LEU A 174 24.09 4.98 5.55
CA LEU A 174 23.99 6.42 5.35
C LEU A 174 25.11 7.21 6.06
N GLU A 175 25.61 6.70 7.20
CA GLU A 175 26.77 7.30 7.90
C GLU A 175 28.08 7.14 7.10
N ASN A 176 28.27 6.00 6.44
CA ASN A 176 29.49 5.74 5.64
C ASN A 176 29.55 6.53 4.32
N ALA A 177 28.44 7.08 3.83
CA ALA A 177 28.39 7.88 2.61
C ALA A 177 28.72 9.36 2.84
N THR A 178 28.72 9.83 4.09
CA THR A 178 28.98 11.23 4.46
C THR A 178 30.37 11.46 5.07
N SER A 179 31.13 10.41 5.38
CA SER A 179 32.49 10.50 5.93
C SER A 179 33.63 10.35 4.91
N GLY A 180 33.33 10.33 3.61
CA GLY A 180 34.30 10.17 2.54
C GLY A 180 34.37 11.38 1.61
N GLU A 181 34.92 12.49 2.08
CA GLU A 181 35.51 13.50 1.19
C GLU A 181 37.04 13.30 1.13
N PRO A 182 37.68 13.59 -0.03
CA PRO A 182 39.04 13.18 -0.36
C PRO A 182 40.15 13.83 0.47
#